data_AF-A0A956QTU9-F1
#
_entry.id   AF-A0A956QTU9-F1
#
_cell.length_a   1.000
_cell.length_b   1.000
_cell.length_c   1.000
_cell.angle_alpha   90.00
_cell.angle_beta   90.00
_cell.angle_gamma   90.00
#
_symmetry.space_group_name_H-M   'P 1'
#
loop_
_entity.id
_entity.type
_entity.pdbx_description
1 polymer ?
#
loop_
_entity_poly.entity_id
_entity_poly.type
_entity_poly.pdbx_seq_one_letter_code
_entity_poly.pdbx_strand_id
1 'polypeptide(L)'
;ALKRLGWRSEYYETTNRLGDLLVDAGLVEASIVNDCLDDCFASGLPLGRVLVMKGAVNEMLTYAALTAQILIRENHINRDQAIEALRLAAQRKVTIEESLNLSGIAIVSKTHAIRLGELLILADLVSEIDLLSAVERGLLDEQPIGQVLVRVGLITENTLKQALQLQDMVTEGQVRPLIAANALKAARRTGKSLAAALKEVGDDDSDLYTKMELPELFRNVGLIGQSDMIKAIDFSSTTDSPFAEVVWRLRLVDQATIAAAVRCHDLYKADQISAEQCIFALQSFLGSRRNIDELLGQVGWQGSR
;
A
#
# COMPACT_ATOMS: atom_id res chain seq x y z
N ALA A 1 25.20 -38.71 0.74
CA ALA A 1 26.68 -38.70 0.62
C ALA A 1 27.25 -37.33 0.98
N LEU A 2 26.82 -36.24 0.33
CA LEU A 2 27.31 -34.86 0.59
C LEU A 2 27.06 -34.36 2.04
N LYS A 3 25.88 -34.61 2.63
CA LYS A 3 25.56 -34.26 4.03
C LYS A 3 26.47 -34.96 5.07
N ARG A 4 27.04 -36.14 4.74
CA ARG A 4 27.98 -36.88 5.60
C ARG A 4 29.44 -36.42 5.46
N LEU A 5 29.74 -35.61 4.43
CA LEU A 5 31.08 -35.07 4.16
C LEU A 5 31.26 -33.64 4.70
N GLY A 6 30.26 -33.09 5.41
CA GLY A 6 30.29 -31.72 5.92
C GLY A 6 30.28 -30.65 4.82
N TRP A 7 30.03 -31.03 3.57
CA TRP A 7 30.00 -30.10 2.46
C TRP A 7 28.76 -29.21 2.55
N ARG A 8 28.98 -27.91 2.72
CA ARG A 8 27.97 -26.85 2.66
C ARG A 8 28.23 -26.03 1.38
N SER A 9 27.21 -25.88 0.54
CA SER A 9 27.29 -25.08 -0.69
C SER A 9 27.57 -23.60 -0.36
N GLU A 10 28.24 -22.83 -1.22
CA GLU A 10 28.35 -21.36 -1.07
C GLU A 10 26.97 -20.71 -0.89
N TYR A 11 25.94 -21.29 -1.52
CA TYR A 11 24.53 -20.94 -1.32
C TYR A 11 24.12 -20.91 0.16
N TYR A 12 24.65 -21.84 0.97
CA TYR A 12 24.37 -22.01 2.39
C TYR A 12 24.97 -20.87 3.22
N GLU A 13 26.17 -20.38 2.90
CA GLU A 13 26.79 -19.31 3.68
C GLU A 13 26.08 -17.96 3.45
N THR A 14 25.62 -17.69 2.23
CA THR A 14 24.87 -16.46 1.92
C THR A 14 23.42 -16.51 2.41
N THR A 15 22.72 -17.65 2.32
CA THR A 15 21.38 -17.79 2.91
C THR A 15 21.41 -17.77 4.44
N ASN A 16 22.47 -18.30 5.06
CA ASN A 16 22.61 -18.23 6.51
C ASN A 16 22.70 -16.79 7.04
N ARG A 17 23.18 -15.83 6.24
CA ARG A 17 23.23 -14.42 6.65
C ARG A 17 21.86 -13.84 6.98
N LEU A 18 20.78 -14.34 6.35
CA LEU A 18 19.41 -13.91 6.64
C LEU A 18 18.97 -14.47 7.99
N GLY A 19 19.20 -15.78 8.19
CA GLY A 19 18.93 -16.48 9.43
C GLY A 19 19.70 -15.87 10.61
N ASP A 20 20.99 -15.59 10.44
CA ASP A 20 21.84 -14.98 11.46
C ASP A 20 21.33 -13.59 11.87
N LEU A 21 20.91 -12.75 10.92
CA LEU A 21 20.34 -11.43 11.23
C LEU A 21 19.04 -11.53 12.04
N LEU A 22 18.16 -12.48 11.68
CA LEU A 22 16.90 -12.71 12.40
C LEU A 22 17.13 -13.26 13.81
N VAL A 23 18.12 -14.13 13.98
CA VAL A 23 18.54 -14.68 15.28
C VAL A 23 19.17 -13.60 16.16
N ASP A 24 20.10 -12.81 15.62
CA ASP A 24 20.75 -11.72 16.35
C ASP A 24 19.75 -10.64 16.77
N ALA A 25 18.75 -10.38 15.92
CA ALA A 25 17.61 -9.51 16.26
C ALA A 25 16.66 -10.10 17.30
N GLY A 26 16.78 -11.39 17.63
CA GLY A 26 15.90 -12.08 18.59
C GLY A 26 14.49 -12.31 18.03
N LEU A 27 14.34 -12.31 16.70
CA LEU A 27 13.08 -12.51 16.01
C LEU A 27 12.77 -13.98 15.74
N VAL A 28 13.80 -14.83 15.67
CA VAL A 28 13.69 -16.28 15.46
C VAL A 28 14.74 -17.00 16.31
N GLU A 29 14.40 -18.18 16.82
CA GLU A 29 15.38 -19.04 17.51
C GLU A 29 16.33 -19.73 16.53
N ALA A 30 17.60 -19.91 16.93
CA ALA A 30 18.60 -20.58 16.11
C ALA A 30 18.23 -22.04 15.78
N SER A 31 17.50 -22.72 16.67
CA SER A 31 16.95 -24.08 16.44
C SER A 31 16.03 -24.09 15.21
N ILE A 32 15.08 -23.16 15.16
CA ILE A 32 14.11 -23.01 14.07
C ILE A 32 14.82 -22.71 12.75
N VAL A 33 15.82 -21.82 12.76
CA VAL A 33 16.61 -21.50 11.56
C VAL A 33 17.35 -22.73 11.03
N ASN A 34 17.98 -23.52 11.90
CA ASN A 34 18.66 -24.76 11.50
C ASN A 34 17.68 -25.78 10.89
N ASP A 35 16.49 -25.94 11.49
CA ASP A 35 15.44 -26.82 10.95
C ASP A 35 14.91 -26.31 9.59
N CYS A 36 14.84 -24.98 9.39
CA CYS A 36 14.46 -24.40 8.11
C CYS A 36 15.56 -24.55 7.04
N LEU A 37 16.83 -24.49 7.44
CA LEU A 37 17.96 -24.73 6.54
C LEU A 37 17.99 -26.17 6.03
N ASP A 38 17.64 -27.14 6.88
CA ASP A 38 17.51 -28.54 6.47
C ASP A 38 16.38 -28.73 5.44
N ASP A 39 15.25 -28.05 5.60
CA ASP A 39 14.14 -28.09 4.64
C ASP A 39 14.45 -27.31 3.35
N CYS A 40 15.16 -26.18 3.45
CA CYS A 40 15.71 -25.46 2.32
C CYS A 40 16.59 -26.40 1.46
N PHE A 41 17.46 -27.20 2.11
CA PHE A 41 18.29 -28.17 1.40
C PHE A 41 17.49 -29.29 0.73
N ALA A 42 16.44 -29.79 1.40
CA ALA A 42 15.61 -30.86 0.84
C ALA A 42 14.72 -30.38 -0.32
N SER A 43 14.21 -29.16 -0.24
CA SER A 43 13.24 -28.60 -1.18
C SER A 43 13.84 -27.74 -2.29
N GLY A 44 15.04 -27.19 -2.09
CA GLY A 44 15.65 -26.19 -2.97
C GLY A 44 14.95 -24.82 -2.93
N LEU A 45 14.08 -24.59 -1.93
CA LEU A 45 13.40 -23.31 -1.73
C LEU A 45 14.27 -22.35 -0.92
N PRO A 46 14.20 -21.04 -1.18
CA PRO A 46 14.94 -20.04 -0.40
C PRO A 46 14.57 -20.05 1.09
N LEU A 47 15.50 -19.68 1.97
CA LEU A 47 15.34 -19.77 3.44
C LEU A 47 14.20 -18.89 3.93
N GLY A 48 14.10 -17.65 3.43
CA GLY A 48 13.02 -16.73 3.76
C GLY A 48 11.65 -17.30 3.44
N ARG A 49 11.50 -17.97 2.28
CA ARG A 49 10.26 -18.67 1.91
C ARG A 49 9.92 -19.78 2.90
N VAL A 50 10.90 -20.62 3.26
CA VAL A 50 10.69 -21.74 4.20
C VAL A 50 10.29 -21.21 5.59
N LEU A 51 10.94 -20.15 6.06
CA LEU A 51 10.64 -19.52 7.34
C LEU A 51 9.19 -19.01 7.40
N VAL A 52 8.71 -18.36 6.33
CA VAL A 52 7.32 -17.91 6.21
C VAL A 52 6.34 -19.09 6.15
N MET A 53 6.63 -20.11 5.32
CA MET A 53 5.79 -21.29 5.20
C MET A 53 5.64 -22.06 6.53
N LYS A 54 6.66 -22.05 7.38
CA LYS A 54 6.61 -22.63 8.74
C LYS A 54 6.00 -21.70 9.79
N GLY A 55 5.66 -20.47 9.44
CA GLY A 55 5.13 -19.47 10.37
C GLY A 55 6.15 -18.96 11.40
N ALA A 56 7.45 -19.14 11.14
CA ALA A 56 8.52 -18.67 12.03
C ALA A 56 8.64 -17.14 12.00
N VAL A 57 8.42 -16.54 10.83
CA VAL A 57 8.29 -15.10 10.60
C VAL A 57 7.21 -14.85 9.56
N ASN A 58 6.72 -13.62 9.46
CA ASN A 58 5.85 -13.20 8.36
C ASN A 58 6.67 -12.60 7.20
N GLU A 59 5.99 -12.36 6.08
CA GLU A 59 6.54 -11.80 4.86
C GLU A 59 7.16 -10.43 5.12
N MET A 60 6.49 -9.56 5.89
CA MET A 60 6.96 -8.21 6.21
C MET A 60 8.33 -8.23 6.90
N LEU A 61 8.51 -9.07 7.93
CA LEU A 61 9.78 -9.22 8.62
C LEU A 61 10.86 -9.84 7.74
N THR A 62 10.47 -10.78 6.88
CA THR A 62 11.41 -11.39 5.94
C THR A 62 11.90 -10.37 4.91
N TYR A 63 11.00 -9.55 4.36
CA TYR A 63 11.37 -8.43 3.49
C TYR A 63 12.25 -7.40 4.21
N ALA A 64 11.93 -7.06 5.46
CA ALA A 64 12.75 -6.16 6.27
C ALA A 64 14.18 -6.70 6.43
N ALA A 65 14.33 -7.99 6.70
CA ALA A 65 15.64 -8.64 6.83
C ALA A 65 16.41 -8.69 5.50
N LEU A 66 15.74 -9.01 4.39
CA LEU A 66 16.35 -8.98 3.05
C LEU A 66 16.80 -7.56 2.65
N THR A 67 15.97 -6.54 2.92
CA THR A 67 16.33 -5.13 2.69
C THR A 67 17.50 -4.70 3.58
N ALA A 68 17.53 -5.12 4.85
CA ALA A 68 18.67 -4.87 5.73
C ALA A 68 19.97 -5.47 5.18
N GLN A 69 19.92 -6.67 4.60
CA GLN A 69 21.09 -7.28 3.94
C GLN A 69 21.59 -6.46 2.75
N ILE A 70 20.69 -5.90 1.94
CA ILE A 70 21.04 -4.99 0.84
C ILE A 70 21.76 -3.76 1.39
N LEU A 71 21.18 -3.11 2.40
CA LEU A 71 21.73 -1.88 2.99
C LEU A 71 23.10 -2.11 3.64
N ILE A 72 23.32 -3.28 4.28
CA ILE A 72 24.63 -3.67 4.80
C ILE A 72 25.62 -3.87 3.65
N ARG A 73 25.24 -4.60 2.59
CA ARG A 73 26.10 -4.86 1.43
C ARG A 73 26.54 -3.56 0.75
N GLU A 74 25.63 -2.59 0.67
CA GLU A 74 25.89 -1.28 0.08
C GLU A 74 26.57 -0.29 1.04
N ASN A 75 26.95 -0.73 2.26
CA ASN A 75 27.56 0.08 3.32
C ASN A 75 26.71 1.29 3.77
N HIS A 76 25.39 1.26 3.56
CA HIS A 76 24.48 2.30 4.06
C HIS A 76 24.25 2.18 5.56
N ILE A 77 24.26 0.95 6.08
CA ILE A 77 24.13 0.65 7.52
C ILE A 77 25.11 -0.43 7.92
N ASN A 78 25.50 -0.46 9.19
CA ASN A 78 26.26 -1.57 9.77
C ASN A 78 25.32 -2.66 10.35
N ARG A 79 25.89 -3.80 10.75
CA ARG A 79 25.13 -4.95 11.26
C ARG A 79 24.33 -4.61 12.53
N ASP A 80 24.90 -3.84 13.45
CA ASP A 80 24.23 -3.47 14.70
C ASP A 80 23.01 -2.56 14.46
N GLN A 81 23.16 -1.62 13.52
CA GLN A 81 22.06 -0.76 13.07
C GLN A 81 20.94 -1.58 12.40
N ALA A 82 21.29 -2.58 11.59
CA ALA A 82 20.32 -3.48 10.99
C ALA A 82 19.56 -4.30 12.04
N ILE A 83 20.26 -4.85 13.04
CA ILE A 83 19.67 -5.62 14.13
C ILE A 83 18.65 -4.78 14.91
N GLU A 84 19.04 -3.55 15.29
CA GLU A 84 18.15 -2.67 16.05
C GLU A 84 16.95 -2.20 15.22
N ALA A 85 17.18 -1.89 13.94
CA ALA A 85 16.11 -1.54 13.02
C ALA A 85 15.11 -2.69 12.84
N LEU A 86 15.59 -3.94 12.70
CA LEU A 86 14.73 -5.11 12.58
C LEU A 86 13.85 -5.32 13.84
N ARG A 87 14.42 -5.14 15.03
CA ARG A 87 13.66 -5.19 16.29
C ARG A 87 12.58 -4.12 16.33
N LEU A 88 12.92 -2.89 15.96
CA LEU A 88 11.98 -1.78 15.96
C LEU A 88 10.87 -1.96 14.92
N ALA A 89 11.22 -2.43 13.71
CA ALA A 89 10.28 -2.79 12.66
C ALA A 89 9.28 -3.86 13.14
N ALA A 90 9.76 -4.90 13.81
CA ALA A 90 8.92 -5.94 14.41
C ALA A 90 7.99 -5.40 15.49
N GLN A 91 8.52 -4.57 16.40
CA GLN A 91 7.76 -4.04 17.53
C GLN A 91 6.67 -3.05 17.07
N ARG A 92 6.99 -2.17 16.12
CA ARG A 92 6.09 -1.10 15.66
C ARG A 92 5.27 -1.46 14.42
N LYS A 93 5.53 -2.61 13.80
CA LYS A 93 4.90 -3.07 12.56
C LYS A 93 5.07 -2.06 11.42
N VAL A 94 6.28 -1.54 11.29
CA VAL A 94 6.68 -0.56 10.26
C VAL A 94 7.74 -1.18 9.36
N THR A 95 8.01 -0.54 8.23
CA THR A 95 9.08 -0.96 7.31
C THR A 95 10.47 -0.76 7.93
N ILE A 96 11.49 -1.43 7.38
CA ILE A 96 12.86 -1.28 7.88
C ILE A 96 13.36 0.15 7.65
N GLU A 97 12.97 0.79 6.55
CA GLU A 97 13.36 2.16 6.21
C GLU A 97 12.74 3.16 7.18
N GLU A 98 11.46 3.00 7.54
CA GLU A 98 10.81 3.79 8.58
C GLU A 98 11.49 3.59 9.94
N SER A 99 11.84 2.35 10.29
CA SER A 99 12.54 2.05 11.54
C SER A 99 13.93 2.70 11.61
N LEU A 100 14.66 2.73 10.50
CA LEU A 100 15.97 3.37 10.39
C LEU A 100 15.85 4.90 10.52
N ASN A 101 14.85 5.48 9.87
CA ASN A 101 14.54 6.91 10.00
C ASN A 101 14.17 7.29 11.45
N LEU A 102 13.39 6.47 12.14
CA LEU A 102 13.05 6.67 13.56
C LEU A 102 14.29 6.62 14.47
N SER A 103 15.29 5.82 14.12
CA SER A 103 16.57 5.72 14.80
C SER A 103 17.59 6.81 14.38
N GLY A 104 17.17 7.78 13.56
CA GLY A 104 18.00 8.91 13.13
C GLY A 104 18.93 8.61 11.96
N ILE A 105 18.79 7.46 11.31
CA ILE A 105 19.54 7.09 10.10
C ILE A 105 18.68 7.49 8.89
N ALA A 106 19.00 8.63 8.29
CA ALA A 106 18.25 9.14 7.14
C ALA A 106 18.52 8.29 5.90
N ILE A 107 17.59 7.39 5.59
CA ILE A 107 17.56 6.68 4.31
C ILE A 107 16.56 7.40 3.42
N VAL A 108 17.07 7.99 2.34
CA VAL A 108 16.24 8.61 1.32
C VAL A 108 15.56 7.50 0.52
N SER A 109 14.47 6.96 1.07
CA SER A 109 13.49 6.26 0.24
C SER A 109 12.75 7.31 -0.57
N LYS A 110 12.56 7.07 -1.87
CA LYS A 110 11.62 7.87 -2.67
C LYS A 110 10.23 7.69 -2.07
N THR A 111 9.88 8.58 -1.16
CA THR A 111 8.55 8.65 -0.57
C THR A 111 7.58 8.78 -1.76
N HIS A 112 6.62 7.85 -1.87
CA HIS A 112 5.52 7.84 -2.85
C HIS A 112 5.70 7.11 -4.20
N ALA A 113 6.77 6.35 -4.45
CA ALA A 113 6.84 5.49 -5.64
C ALA A 113 6.38 4.06 -5.31
N ILE A 114 5.35 3.55 -6.00
CA ILE A 114 4.96 2.14 -5.90
C ILE A 114 6.13 1.25 -6.35
N ARG A 115 6.43 0.18 -5.60
CA ARG A 115 7.46 -0.79 -5.99
C ARG A 115 6.91 -1.73 -7.07
N LEU A 116 7.78 -2.20 -7.96
CA LEU A 116 7.39 -3.13 -9.04
C LEU A 116 6.68 -4.37 -8.47
N GLY A 117 7.19 -4.93 -7.37
CA GLY A 117 6.59 -6.07 -6.69
C GLY A 117 5.18 -5.80 -6.16
N GLU A 118 4.96 -4.63 -5.56
CA GLU A 118 3.64 -4.19 -5.06
C GLU A 118 2.64 -4.06 -6.21
N LEU A 119 3.05 -3.45 -7.33
CA LEU A 119 2.20 -3.34 -8.51
C LEU A 119 1.81 -4.71 -9.08
N LEU A 120 2.74 -5.66 -9.10
CA LEU A 120 2.50 -7.02 -9.58
C LEU A 120 1.58 -7.84 -8.66
N ILE A 121 1.70 -7.63 -7.34
CA ILE A 121 0.77 -8.22 -6.35
C ILE A 121 -0.62 -7.62 -6.51
N LEU A 122 -0.73 -6.29 -6.57
CA LEU A 122 -2.02 -5.60 -6.77
C LEU A 122 -2.72 -6.02 -8.08
N ALA A 123 -1.96 -6.38 -9.11
CA ALA A 123 -2.48 -6.87 -10.37
C ALA A 123 -2.87 -8.36 -10.35
N ASP A 124 -2.74 -9.05 -9.21
CA ASP A 124 -2.89 -10.50 -9.03
C ASP A 124 -2.02 -11.33 -10.00
N LEU A 125 -0.85 -10.81 -10.39
CA LEU A 125 0.06 -11.48 -11.31
C LEU A 125 1.11 -12.32 -10.60
N VAL A 126 1.49 -11.91 -9.39
CA VAL A 126 2.48 -12.59 -8.56
C VAL A 126 1.97 -12.61 -7.13
N SER A 127 2.08 -13.76 -6.45
CA SER A 127 1.74 -13.87 -5.03
C SER A 127 2.86 -13.29 -4.15
N GLU A 128 2.54 -12.88 -2.92
CA GLU A 128 3.54 -12.37 -1.97
C GLU A 128 4.68 -13.37 -1.70
N ILE A 129 4.34 -14.65 -1.57
CA ILE A 129 5.30 -15.74 -1.28
C ILE A 129 6.22 -16.02 -2.48
N ASP A 130 5.71 -15.92 -3.72
CA ASP A 130 6.49 -16.13 -4.93
C ASP A 130 7.37 -14.92 -5.24
N LEU A 131 6.88 -13.71 -4.97
CA LEU A 131 7.68 -12.49 -5.03
C LEU A 131 8.85 -12.55 -4.03
N LEU A 132 8.58 -12.96 -2.78
CA LEU A 132 9.60 -13.10 -1.74
C LEU A 132 10.72 -14.04 -2.19
N SER A 133 10.33 -15.17 -2.78
CA SER A 133 11.27 -16.17 -3.29
C SER A 133 12.12 -15.63 -4.44
N ALA A 134 11.52 -14.82 -5.30
CA ALA A 134 12.23 -14.17 -6.40
C ALA A 134 13.19 -13.08 -5.88
N VAL A 135 12.82 -12.32 -4.84
CA VAL A 135 13.69 -11.31 -4.21
C VAL A 135 14.90 -11.97 -3.58
N GLU A 136 14.70 -13.01 -2.77
CA GLU A 136 15.80 -13.72 -2.12
C GLU A 136 16.78 -14.31 -3.15
N ARG A 137 16.27 -14.93 -4.22
CA ARG A 137 17.11 -15.41 -5.33
C ARG A 137 17.84 -14.29 -6.06
N GLY A 138 17.17 -13.19 -6.35
CA GLY A 138 17.77 -12.03 -7.00
C GLY A 138 18.89 -11.41 -6.17
N LEU A 139 18.78 -11.43 -4.84
CA LEU A 139 19.83 -10.96 -3.95
C LEU A 139 21.05 -11.88 -3.94
N LEU A 140 20.82 -13.19 -3.98
CA LEU A 140 21.90 -14.19 -4.05
C LEU A 140 22.65 -14.14 -5.39
N ASP A 141 21.91 -14.03 -6.49
CA ASP A 141 22.48 -14.03 -7.84
C ASP A 141 22.91 -12.63 -8.33
N GLU A 142 22.71 -11.58 -7.52
CA GLU A 142 22.89 -10.17 -7.90
C GLU A 142 22.11 -9.76 -9.16
N GLN A 143 20.89 -10.29 -9.31
CA GLN A 143 20.03 -10.05 -10.46
C GLN A 143 18.84 -9.13 -10.14
N PRO A 144 18.44 -8.27 -11.09
CA PRO A 144 17.21 -7.50 -10.97
C PRO A 144 15.99 -8.41 -10.78
N ILE A 145 15.15 -8.09 -9.81
CA ILE A 145 13.94 -8.87 -9.48
C ILE A 145 13.06 -9.13 -10.70
N GLY A 146 12.89 -8.14 -11.58
CA GLY A 146 12.11 -8.29 -12.81
C GLY A 146 12.63 -9.42 -13.71
N GLN A 147 13.94 -9.53 -13.88
CA GLN A 147 14.55 -10.59 -14.68
C GLN A 147 14.40 -11.95 -14.01
N VAL A 148 14.52 -12.01 -12.68
CA VAL A 148 14.30 -13.25 -11.92
C VAL A 148 12.86 -13.73 -12.11
N LEU A 149 11.87 -12.84 -11.97
CA LEU A 149 10.45 -13.14 -12.16
C LEU A 149 10.14 -13.69 -13.56
N VAL A 150 10.80 -13.16 -14.60
CA VAL A 150 10.70 -13.70 -15.96
C VAL A 150 11.36 -15.08 -16.08
N ARG A 151 12.58 -15.21 -15.59
CA ARG A 151 13.38 -16.45 -15.65
C ARG A 151 12.68 -17.62 -14.96
N VAL A 152 12.02 -17.39 -13.82
CA VAL A 152 11.27 -18.41 -13.10
C VAL A 152 9.86 -18.64 -13.67
N GLY A 153 9.46 -17.89 -14.70
CA GLY A 153 8.19 -18.06 -15.41
C GLY A 153 6.97 -17.48 -14.70
N LEU A 154 7.14 -16.63 -13.68
CA LEU A 154 6.03 -15.98 -12.98
C LEU A 154 5.38 -14.88 -13.84
N ILE A 155 6.19 -14.17 -14.62
CA ILE A 155 5.73 -13.16 -15.59
C ILE A 155 6.44 -13.35 -16.92
N THR A 156 5.95 -12.69 -17.99
CA THR A 156 6.67 -12.65 -19.28
C THR A 156 7.45 -11.37 -19.44
N GLU A 157 8.42 -11.35 -20.37
CA GLU A 157 9.13 -10.13 -20.78
C GLU A 157 8.18 -8.99 -21.16
N ASN A 158 7.08 -9.31 -21.83
CA ASN A 158 6.07 -8.31 -22.19
C ASN A 158 5.37 -7.73 -20.95
N THR A 159 5.00 -8.59 -19.99
CA THR A 159 4.39 -8.16 -18.72
C THR A 159 5.35 -7.31 -17.90
N LEU A 160 6.64 -7.68 -17.85
CA LEU A 160 7.66 -6.88 -17.17
C LEU A 160 7.77 -5.47 -17.78
N LYS A 161 7.84 -5.37 -19.11
CA LYS A 161 7.87 -4.07 -19.82
C LYS A 161 6.64 -3.22 -19.52
N GLN A 162 5.45 -3.81 -19.56
CA GLN A 162 4.19 -3.11 -19.26
C GLN A 162 4.13 -2.66 -17.79
N ALA A 163 4.58 -3.49 -16.86
CA ALA A 163 4.60 -3.17 -15.44
C ALA A 163 5.57 -2.02 -15.12
N LEU A 164 6.76 -2.00 -15.73
CA LEU A 164 7.71 -0.90 -15.58
C LEU A 164 7.16 0.40 -16.16
N GLN A 165 6.56 0.36 -17.35
CA GLN A 165 5.93 1.55 -17.94
C GLN A 165 4.82 2.12 -17.03
N LEU A 166 3.98 1.26 -16.46
CA LEU A 166 2.96 1.68 -15.52
C LEU A 166 3.53 2.20 -14.20
N GLN A 167 4.59 1.58 -13.70
CA GLN A 167 5.28 2.03 -12.50
C GLN A 167 5.82 3.46 -12.68
N ASP A 168 6.39 3.76 -13.84
CA ASP A 168 6.86 5.10 -14.19
C ASP A 168 5.68 6.10 -14.24
N MET A 169 4.60 5.75 -14.93
CA MET A 169 3.38 6.58 -14.98
C MET A 169 2.78 6.86 -13.60
N VAL A 170 2.79 5.87 -12.68
CA VAL A 170 2.33 6.05 -11.30
C VAL A 170 3.28 6.95 -10.51
N THR A 171 4.59 6.77 -10.69
CA THR A 171 5.62 7.59 -10.04
C THR A 171 5.56 9.05 -10.50
N GLU A 172 5.22 9.28 -11.76
CA GLU A 172 4.99 10.61 -12.34
C GLU A 172 3.60 11.20 -11.98
N GLY A 173 2.75 10.45 -11.28
CA GLY A 173 1.42 10.88 -10.86
C GLY A 173 0.38 10.92 -11.98
N GLN A 174 0.66 10.32 -13.15
CA GLN A 174 -0.26 10.28 -14.29
C GLN A 174 -1.39 9.27 -14.09
N VAL A 175 -1.12 8.18 -13.36
CA VAL A 175 -2.06 7.08 -13.14
C VAL A 175 -2.04 6.68 -11.67
N ARG A 176 -3.19 6.34 -11.09
CA ARG A 176 -3.26 5.83 -9.72
C ARG A 176 -2.77 4.36 -9.66
N PRO A 177 -2.14 3.93 -8.55
CA PRO A 177 -1.66 2.55 -8.41
C PRO A 177 -2.70 1.46 -8.74
N LEU A 178 -3.95 1.65 -8.30
CA LEU A 178 -5.01 0.66 -8.51
C LEU A 178 -5.44 0.57 -9.99
N ILE A 179 -5.56 1.72 -10.67
CA ILE A 179 -5.86 1.79 -12.12
C ILE A 179 -4.74 1.10 -12.90
N ALA A 180 -3.49 1.38 -12.55
CA ALA A 180 -2.33 0.75 -13.16
C ALA A 180 -2.37 -0.78 -12.99
N ALA A 181 -2.63 -1.26 -11.77
CA ALA A 181 -2.74 -2.69 -11.50
C ALA A 181 -3.86 -3.37 -12.31
N ASN A 182 -5.05 -2.77 -12.34
CA ASN A 182 -6.19 -3.26 -13.11
C ASN A 182 -5.91 -3.26 -14.62
N ALA A 183 -5.27 -2.22 -15.15
CA ALA A 183 -4.88 -2.14 -16.54
C ALA A 183 -3.84 -3.20 -16.90
N LEU A 184 -2.88 -3.46 -16.02
CA LEU A 184 -1.87 -4.51 -16.19
C LEU A 184 -2.53 -5.90 -16.23
N LYS A 185 -3.46 -6.17 -15.31
CA LYS A 185 -4.25 -7.40 -15.24
C LYS A 185 -5.09 -7.60 -16.50
N ALA A 186 -5.77 -6.55 -16.95
CA ALA A 186 -6.59 -6.55 -18.17
C ALA A 186 -5.74 -6.78 -19.43
N ALA A 187 -4.60 -6.08 -19.57
CA ALA A 187 -3.67 -6.26 -20.68
C ALA A 187 -3.14 -7.69 -20.75
N ARG A 188 -2.79 -8.29 -19.60
CA ARG A 188 -2.34 -9.68 -19.52
C ARG A 188 -3.42 -10.67 -19.93
N ARG A 189 -4.66 -10.49 -19.44
CA ARG A 189 -5.79 -11.39 -19.72
C ARG A 189 -6.24 -11.34 -21.19
N THR A 190 -6.27 -10.14 -21.77
CA THR A 190 -6.85 -9.90 -23.09
C THR A 190 -5.81 -9.88 -24.22
N GLY A 191 -4.51 -9.78 -23.88
CA GLY A 191 -3.43 -9.59 -24.84
C GLY A 191 -3.47 -8.22 -25.54
N LYS A 192 -4.33 -7.30 -25.11
CA LYS A 192 -4.44 -5.94 -25.67
C LYS A 192 -3.22 -5.09 -25.31
N SER A 193 -3.06 -4.00 -26.05
CA SER A 193 -2.06 -2.99 -25.72
C SER A 193 -2.38 -2.31 -24.37
N LEU A 194 -1.33 -1.86 -23.69
CA LEU A 194 -1.46 -1.19 -22.40
C LEU A 194 -2.35 0.07 -22.49
N ALA A 195 -2.24 0.83 -23.59
CA ALA A 195 -3.05 2.02 -23.83
C ALA A 195 -4.56 1.70 -23.92
N ALA A 196 -4.92 0.59 -24.57
CA ALA A 196 -6.31 0.16 -24.65
C ALA A 196 -6.84 -0.30 -23.28
N ALA A 197 -6.02 -1.04 -22.53
CA ALA A 197 -6.38 -1.50 -21.19
C ALA A 197 -6.55 -0.33 -20.20
N LEU A 198 -5.70 0.69 -20.27
CA LEU A 198 -5.82 1.91 -19.45
C LEU A 198 -7.09 2.70 -19.75
N LYS A 199 -7.51 2.77 -21.01
CA LYS A 199 -8.75 3.44 -21.40
C LYS A 199 -9.98 2.70 -20.86
N GLU A 200 -10.02 1.38 -21.05
CA GLU A 200 -11.13 0.54 -20.55
C GLU A 200 -11.25 0.61 -19.03
N VAL A 201 -10.13 0.52 -18.31
CA VAL A 201 -10.12 0.59 -16.85
C VAL A 201 -10.40 2.01 -16.34
N GLY A 202 -9.93 3.04 -17.04
CA GLY A 202 -10.24 4.43 -16.69
C GLY A 202 -11.72 4.77 -16.85
N ASP A 203 -12.40 4.12 -17.80
CA ASP A 203 -13.86 4.22 -17.97
C ASP A 203 -14.62 3.40 -16.90
N ASP A 204 -14.13 2.22 -16.51
CA ASP A 204 -14.74 1.38 -15.44
C ASP A 204 -14.54 1.97 -14.02
N ASP A 205 -13.45 2.71 -13.77
CA ASP A 205 -13.15 3.32 -12.46
C ASP A 205 -14.04 4.55 -12.16
N SER A 206 -14.81 5.06 -13.15
CA SER A 206 -15.86 6.05 -12.87
C SER A 206 -17.03 5.46 -12.09
N ASP A 207 -17.24 4.14 -12.17
CA ASP A 207 -18.41 3.47 -11.62
C ASP A 207 -18.16 2.85 -10.22
N LEU A 208 -16.90 2.71 -9.80
CA LEU A 208 -16.52 2.11 -8.51
C LEU A 208 -16.18 3.13 -7.41
N TYR A 209 -16.07 4.42 -7.74
CA TYR A 209 -16.10 5.50 -6.76
C TYR A 209 -17.47 6.17 -6.79
N THR A 210 -18.45 5.61 -6.06
CA THR A 210 -19.59 6.44 -5.64
C THR A 210 -18.99 7.58 -4.84
N LYS A 211 -18.96 8.80 -5.40
CA LYS A 211 -18.47 9.99 -4.69
C LYS A 211 -19.18 10.02 -3.32
N MET A 212 -18.41 10.25 -2.25
CA MET A 212 -18.94 10.30 -0.89
C MET A 212 -20.24 11.08 -0.88
N GLU A 213 -21.34 10.48 -0.44
CA GLU A 213 -22.65 11.13 -0.47
C GLU A 213 -22.83 12.06 0.73
N LEU A 214 -23.78 13.01 0.63
CA LEU A 214 -23.99 14.01 1.69
C LEU A 214 -24.22 13.40 3.09
N PRO A 215 -24.96 12.28 3.27
CA PRO A 215 -25.09 11.62 4.57
C PRO A 215 -23.75 11.13 5.14
N GLU A 216 -22.85 10.66 4.29
CA GLU A 216 -21.54 10.17 4.71
C GLU A 216 -20.64 11.31 5.19
N LEU A 217 -20.69 12.47 4.53
CA LEU A 217 -20.02 13.68 4.99
C LEU A 217 -20.49 14.08 6.40
N PHE A 218 -21.81 14.05 6.64
CA PHE A 218 -22.39 14.41 7.94
C PHE A 218 -21.95 13.43 9.03
N ARG A 219 -21.84 12.14 8.71
CA ARG A 219 -21.30 11.11 9.62
C ARG A 219 -19.82 11.35 9.91
N ASN A 220 -19.01 11.59 8.89
CA ASN A 220 -17.56 11.75 9.01
C ASN A 220 -17.17 12.97 9.86
N VAL A 221 -17.98 14.03 9.81
CA VAL A 221 -17.79 15.24 10.64
C VAL A 221 -18.46 15.12 12.02
N GLY A 222 -19.22 14.05 12.26
CA GLY A 222 -19.89 13.81 13.55
C GLY A 222 -21.12 14.69 13.79
N LEU A 223 -21.76 15.20 12.72
CA LEU A 223 -22.95 16.05 12.81
C LEU A 223 -24.20 15.30 13.24
N ILE A 224 -24.31 14.02 12.87
CA ILE A 224 -25.46 13.17 13.16
C ILE A 224 -24.96 11.81 13.65
N GLY A 225 -25.49 11.35 14.78
CA GLY A 225 -25.21 10.01 15.31
C GLY A 225 -25.83 8.89 14.47
N GLN A 226 -25.34 7.66 14.60
CA GLN A 226 -25.77 6.52 13.78
C GLN A 226 -27.29 6.27 13.83
N SER A 227 -27.92 6.38 15.00
CA SER A 227 -29.35 6.13 15.16
C SER A 227 -30.24 7.14 14.43
N ASP A 228 -29.85 8.41 14.43
CA ASP A 228 -30.62 9.47 13.79
C ASP A 228 -30.33 9.56 12.29
N MET A 229 -29.13 9.13 11.89
CA MET A 229 -28.76 8.96 10.49
C MET A 229 -29.65 7.93 9.80
N ILE A 230 -29.84 6.75 10.41
CA ILE A 230 -30.70 5.69 9.87
C ILE A 230 -32.13 6.23 9.67
N LYS A 231 -32.70 6.87 10.69
CA LYS A 231 -34.04 7.48 10.59
C LYS A 231 -34.12 8.52 9.47
N ALA A 232 -33.13 9.41 9.36
CA ALA A 232 -33.14 10.45 8.34
C ALA A 232 -33.07 9.87 6.90
N ILE A 233 -32.28 8.82 6.70
CA ILE A 233 -32.20 8.10 5.42
C ILE A 233 -33.52 7.37 5.11
N ASP A 234 -34.10 6.68 6.10
CA ASP A 234 -35.39 5.99 5.95
C ASP A 234 -36.51 6.97 5.60
N PHE A 235 -36.56 8.14 6.26
CA PHE A 235 -37.52 9.19 5.92
C PHE A 235 -37.27 9.74 4.52
N SER A 236 -36.02 10.04 4.15
CA SER A 236 -35.66 10.55 2.82
C SER A 236 -36.11 9.60 1.71
N SER A 237 -35.92 8.29 1.89
CA SER A 237 -36.35 7.27 0.93
C SER A 237 -37.87 7.08 0.89
N THR A 238 -38.56 7.13 2.04
CA THR A 238 -40.01 6.90 2.12
C THR A 238 -40.81 8.09 1.60
N THR A 239 -40.33 9.32 1.80
CA THR A 239 -41.04 10.55 1.39
C THR A 239 -40.48 11.17 0.11
N ASP A 240 -39.53 10.51 -0.54
CA ASP A 240 -38.81 11.00 -1.73
C ASP A 240 -38.32 12.45 -1.58
N SER A 241 -37.87 12.78 -0.36
CA SER A 241 -37.44 14.13 0.02
C SER A 241 -35.92 14.18 0.15
N PRO A 242 -35.24 15.25 -0.30
CA PRO A 242 -33.79 15.35 -0.19
C PRO A 242 -33.30 15.22 1.25
N PHE A 243 -32.23 14.45 1.47
CA PHE A 243 -31.68 14.19 2.81
C PHE A 243 -31.42 15.47 3.62
N ALA A 244 -30.85 16.51 2.99
CA ALA A 244 -30.61 17.81 3.63
C ALA A 244 -31.88 18.46 4.19
N GLU A 245 -33.00 18.35 3.46
CA GLU A 245 -34.30 18.88 3.89
C GLU A 245 -34.87 18.06 5.05
N VAL A 246 -34.73 16.73 4.99
CA VAL A 246 -35.20 15.83 6.05
C VAL A 246 -34.47 16.11 7.37
N VAL A 247 -33.15 16.21 7.34
CA VAL A 247 -32.33 16.50 8.53
C VAL A 247 -32.66 17.87 9.14
N TRP A 248 -32.90 18.89 8.29
CA TRP A 248 -33.36 20.19 8.75
C TRP A 248 -34.74 20.12 9.41
N ARG A 249 -35.69 19.42 8.78
CA ARG A 249 -37.07 19.26 9.26
C ARG A 249 -37.12 18.51 10.60
N LEU A 250 -36.27 17.49 10.75
CA LEU A 250 -36.08 16.76 12.01
C LEU A 250 -35.31 17.56 13.07
N ARG A 251 -34.86 18.78 12.75
CA ARG A 251 -34.08 19.68 13.62
C ARG A 251 -32.79 19.07 14.13
N LEU A 252 -32.20 18.15 13.36
CA LEU A 252 -30.94 17.49 13.70
C LEU A 252 -29.73 18.38 13.40
N VAL A 253 -29.82 19.19 12.33
CA VAL A 253 -28.75 20.10 11.91
C VAL A 253 -29.36 21.45 11.51
N ASP A 254 -28.67 22.54 11.87
CA ASP A 254 -29.10 23.90 11.55
C ASP A 254 -28.91 24.26 10.06
N GLN A 255 -29.69 25.23 9.57
CA GLN A 255 -29.71 25.62 8.16
C GLN A 255 -28.35 26.14 7.66
N ALA A 256 -27.57 26.83 8.52
CA ALA A 256 -26.28 27.36 8.12
C ALA A 256 -25.25 26.24 7.93
N THR A 257 -25.26 25.25 8.82
CA THR A 257 -24.43 24.04 8.70
C THR A 257 -24.79 23.21 7.48
N ILE A 258 -26.09 23.07 7.17
CA ILE A 258 -26.54 22.36 5.96
C ILE A 258 -26.05 23.08 4.70
N ALA A 259 -26.20 24.40 4.64
CA ALA A 259 -25.73 25.19 3.50
C ALA A 259 -24.22 25.07 3.29
N ALA A 260 -23.42 25.13 4.38
CA ALA A 260 -21.98 24.93 4.31
C ALA A 260 -21.61 23.51 3.85
N ALA A 261 -22.30 22.49 4.38
CA ALA A 261 -22.04 21.10 4.02
C ALA A 261 -22.37 20.80 2.55
N VAL A 262 -23.52 21.28 2.06
CA VAL A 262 -23.90 21.17 0.65
C VAL A 262 -22.89 21.89 -0.23
N ARG A 263 -22.47 23.11 0.13
CA ARG A 263 -21.47 23.86 -0.63
C ARG A 263 -20.14 23.12 -0.76
N CYS A 264 -19.61 22.59 0.35
CA CYS A 264 -18.38 21.78 0.33
C CYS A 264 -18.58 20.49 -0.48
N HIS A 265 -19.75 19.86 -0.36
CA HIS A 265 -20.08 18.64 -1.07
C HIS A 265 -20.20 18.84 -2.59
N ASP A 266 -20.76 19.98 -3.03
CA ASP A 266 -20.85 20.34 -4.44
C ASP A 266 -19.47 20.56 -5.06
N LEU A 267 -18.56 21.25 -4.35
CA LEU A 267 -17.18 21.43 -4.79
C LEU A 267 -16.43 20.09 -4.88
N TYR A 268 -16.69 19.19 -3.93
CA TYR A 268 -16.15 17.82 -3.96
C TYR A 268 -16.74 17.01 -5.13
N LYS A 269 -18.05 17.10 -5.37
CA LYS A 269 -18.72 16.46 -6.52
C LYS A 269 -18.25 17.04 -7.86
N ALA A 270 -17.78 18.28 -7.89
CA ALA A 270 -17.15 18.91 -9.05
C ALA A 270 -15.64 18.62 -9.19
N ASP A 271 -15.06 17.78 -8.33
CA ASP A 271 -13.62 17.46 -8.27
C ASP A 271 -12.70 18.68 -8.07
N GLN A 272 -13.24 19.75 -7.49
CA GLN A 272 -12.50 20.98 -7.20
C GLN A 272 -11.77 20.93 -5.85
N ILE A 273 -12.22 20.03 -4.95
CA ILE A 273 -11.58 19.75 -3.66
C ILE A 273 -11.57 18.25 -3.38
N SER A 274 -10.59 17.77 -2.61
CA SER A 274 -10.51 16.37 -2.16
C SER A 274 -11.51 16.08 -1.02
N ALA A 275 -11.75 14.81 -0.72
CA ALA A 275 -12.60 14.40 0.41
C ALA A 275 -12.07 14.92 1.76
N GLU A 276 -10.75 14.88 1.96
CA GLU A 276 -10.11 15.40 3.17
C GLU A 276 -10.27 16.93 3.30
N GLN A 277 -10.12 17.65 2.19
CA GLN A 277 -10.33 19.10 2.14
C GLN A 277 -11.79 19.46 2.41
N CYS A 278 -12.74 18.69 1.87
CA CYS A 278 -14.18 18.83 2.13
C CYS A 278 -14.50 18.67 3.63
N ILE A 279 -14.01 17.59 4.26
CA ILE A 279 -14.19 17.32 5.69
C ILE A 279 -13.56 18.44 6.54
N PHE A 280 -12.32 18.81 6.23
CA PHE A 280 -11.58 19.85 6.95
C PHE A 280 -12.25 21.22 6.86
N ALA A 281 -12.72 21.62 5.66
CA ALA A 281 -13.43 22.88 5.45
C ALA A 281 -14.72 22.94 6.30
N LEU A 282 -15.48 21.85 6.33
CA LEU A 282 -16.71 21.78 7.11
C LEU A 282 -16.43 21.78 8.63
N GLN A 283 -15.41 21.05 9.10
CA GLN A 283 -14.98 21.11 10.51
C GLN A 283 -14.51 22.50 10.92
N SER A 284 -13.75 23.17 10.06
CA SER A 284 -13.27 24.54 10.30
C SER A 284 -14.42 25.54 10.38
N PHE A 285 -15.45 25.38 9.54
CA PHE A 285 -16.70 26.13 9.63
C PHE A 285 -17.42 25.89 10.95
N LEU A 286 -17.53 24.64 11.40
CA LEU A 286 -18.22 24.31 12.66
C LEU A 286 -17.53 24.92 13.88
N GLY A 287 -16.20 24.94 13.90
CA GLY A 287 -15.42 25.54 14.98
C GLY A 287 -15.43 27.07 14.98
N SER A 288 -15.37 27.70 13.80
CA SER A 288 -15.26 29.16 13.68
C SER A 288 -16.59 29.90 13.49
N ARG A 289 -17.61 29.21 12.96
CA ARG A 289 -18.91 29.75 12.51
C ARG A 289 -18.80 30.96 11.58
N ARG A 290 -17.66 31.10 10.88
CA ARG A 290 -17.41 32.14 9.86
C ARG A 290 -18.01 31.74 8.52
N ASN A 291 -18.02 32.66 7.56
CA ASN A 291 -18.52 32.37 6.22
C ASN A 291 -17.68 31.25 5.54
N ILE A 292 -18.35 30.20 5.05
CA ILE A 292 -17.68 29.06 4.41
C ILE A 292 -16.94 29.47 3.12
N ASP A 293 -17.47 30.41 2.34
CA ASP A 293 -16.84 30.85 1.09
C ASP A 293 -15.56 31.67 1.35
N GLU A 294 -15.51 32.39 2.48
CA GLU A 294 -14.29 33.07 2.93
C GLU A 294 -13.22 32.06 3.36
N LEU A 295 -13.63 31.02 4.12
CA LEU A 295 -12.73 29.95 4.54
C LEU A 295 -12.14 29.22 3.31
N LEU A 296 -12.99 28.85 2.36
CA LEU A 296 -12.59 28.23 1.10
C LEU A 296 -11.71 29.17 0.26
N GLY A 297 -11.97 30.48 0.28
CA GLY A 297 -11.17 31.50 -0.38
C GLY A 297 -9.76 31.64 0.17
N GLN A 298 -9.59 31.62 1.49
CA GLN A 298 -8.29 31.77 2.14
C GLN A 298 -7.34 30.62 1.82
N VAL A 299 -7.87 29.42 1.60
CA VAL A 299 -7.10 28.22 1.26
C VAL A 299 -7.02 27.95 -0.24
N GLY A 300 -7.60 28.82 -1.08
CA GLY A 300 -7.57 28.70 -2.54
C GLY A 300 -8.50 27.63 -3.13
N TRP A 301 -9.50 27.18 -2.38
CA TRP A 301 -10.46 26.14 -2.77
C TRP A 301 -11.76 26.74 -3.32
N GLN A 302 -11.63 27.71 -4.21
CA GLN A 302 -12.76 28.31 -4.91
C GLN A 302 -12.90 27.66 -6.28
N GLY A 303 -14.07 27.10 -6.56
CA GLY A 303 -14.40 26.62 -7.89
C GLY A 303 -14.15 27.70 -8.94
N SER A 304 -13.51 27.32 -10.05
CA SER A 304 -13.30 28.20 -11.19
C SER A 304 -14.65 28.77 -11.63
N ARG A 305 -14.78 30.11 -11.62
CA ARG A 305 -15.91 30.79 -12.27
C ARG A 305 -15.78 30.72 -13.79
#